data_AF-A0A7Y4XBB9-F1
#
_entry.id   AF-A0A7Y4XBB9-F1
#
_cell.length_a   1.000
_cell.length_b   1.000
_cell.length_c   1.000
_cell.angle_alpha   90.00
_cell.angle_beta   90.00
_cell.angle_gamma   90.00
#
_symmetry.space_group_name_H-M   'P 1'
#
loop_
_entity.id
_entity.type
_entity.pdbx_description
1 polymer ?
#
loop_
_entity_poly.entity_id
_entity_poly.type
_entity_poly.pdbx_seq_one_letter_code
_entity_poly.pdbx_strand_id
1 'polypeptide(L)'
;MTAGGSREVFASDKIHNMREAKQYALKNQSQEAPAVSISEATLWGRLLDPESAAPSPVVAQYLLDLRFPQSDLDRMHELAEKAREGNLTLEEQIEMDNYERVGQVLSLLKSKARLSLQKKRVAH
;
A
#
# COMPACT_ATOMS: atom_id res chain seq x y z
N MET A 1 -18.76 19.97 -76.36
CA MET A 1 -17.44 19.53 -75.91
C MET A 1 -17.27 20.00 -74.47
N THR A 2 -17.11 19.03 -73.56
CA THR A 2 -16.89 19.09 -72.09
C THR A 2 -15.50 19.67 -71.77
N ALA A 3 -15.04 20.08 -70.59
CA ALA A 3 -15.32 19.83 -69.16
C ALA A 3 -14.78 21.09 -68.38
N GLY A 4 -14.86 21.27 -67.06
CA GLY A 4 -15.04 20.35 -65.95
C GLY A 4 -15.30 21.14 -64.67
N GLY A 5 -16.01 20.48 -63.76
CA GLY A 5 -16.53 21.04 -62.52
C GLY A 5 -15.60 20.89 -61.32
N SER A 6 -15.97 21.67 -60.31
CA SER A 6 -15.48 21.76 -58.95
C SER A 6 -15.20 20.43 -58.25
N ARG A 7 -14.12 20.38 -57.46
CA ARG A 7 -14.01 19.56 -56.24
C ARG A 7 -12.85 20.01 -55.33
N GLU A 8 -13.18 20.12 -54.04
CA GLU A 8 -12.32 19.91 -52.85
C GLU A 8 -11.19 20.93 -52.62
N VAL A 9 -11.22 21.93 -51.73
CA VAL A 9 -11.63 22.05 -50.31
C VAL A 9 -11.17 20.87 -49.45
N PHE A 10 -10.54 21.16 -48.30
CA PHE A 10 -9.96 20.27 -47.29
C PHE A 10 -8.44 20.01 -47.36
N ALA A 11 -7.67 21.10 -47.30
CA ALA A 11 -6.27 21.07 -46.83
C ALA A 11 -6.03 22.11 -45.72
N SER A 12 -6.99 22.26 -44.79
CA SER A 12 -6.85 23.19 -43.64
C SER A 12 -7.35 22.61 -42.30
N ASP A 13 -7.45 21.28 -42.20
CA ASP A 13 -7.96 20.58 -41.00
C ASP A 13 -6.86 20.00 -40.10
N LYS A 14 -5.62 20.51 -40.17
CA LYS A 14 -4.52 20.07 -39.29
C LYS A 14 -4.05 21.08 -38.26
N ILE A 15 -4.58 22.30 -38.22
CA ILE A 15 -4.16 23.32 -37.23
C ILE A 15 -5.21 23.59 -36.14
N HIS A 16 -6.44 23.06 -36.26
CA HIS A 16 -7.44 23.21 -35.19
C HIS A 16 -7.29 22.19 -34.04
N ASN A 17 -6.47 21.14 -34.18
CA ASN A 17 -6.43 20.04 -33.22
C ASN A 17 -5.22 20.05 -32.26
N MET A 18 -4.61 21.22 -32.01
CA MET A 18 -3.48 21.33 -31.06
C MET A 18 -3.81 22.12 -29.78
N ARG A 19 -4.87 22.96 -29.80
CA ARG A 19 -5.41 23.56 -28.57
C ARG A 19 -6.24 22.57 -27.78
N GLU A 20 -6.99 21.72 -28.46
CA GLU A 20 -7.74 20.63 -27.82
C GLU A 20 -6.80 19.58 -27.22
N ALA A 21 -5.76 19.13 -27.94
CA ALA A 21 -4.77 18.19 -27.40
C ALA A 21 -4.04 18.73 -26.15
N LYS A 22 -3.70 20.03 -26.11
CA LYS A 22 -3.15 20.67 -24.90
C LYS A 22 -4.18 20.78 -23.78
N GLN A 23 -5.44 21.03 -24.10
CA GLN A 23 -6.53 21.04 -23.11
C GLN A 23 -6.82 19.63 -22.56
N TYR A 24 -6.74 18.58 -23.36
CA TYR A 24 -6.85 17.19 -22.91
C TYR A 24 -5.67 16.80 -22.00
N ALA A 25 -4.43 17.19 -22.35
CA ALA A 25 -3.26 16.92 -21.51
C ALA A 25 -3.30 17.69 -20.16
N LEU A 26 -3.77 18.94 -20.16
CA LEU A 26 -3.87 19.75 -18.93
C LEU A 26 -5.07 19.35 -18.06
N LYS A 27 -6.18 18.90 -18.67
CA LYS A 27 -7.38 18.43 -17.95
C LYS A 27 -7.20 17.04 -17.34
N ASN A 28 -6.29 16.22 -17.89
CA ASN A 28 -5.91 14.93 -17.31
C ASN A 28 -4.81 15.04 -16.24
N GLN A 29 -4.08 16.17 -16.15
CA GLN A 29 -3.09 16.41 -15.09
C GLN A 29 -3.71 16.80 -13.74
N SER A 30 -5.04 16.96 -13.66
CA SER A 30 -5.75 17.43 -12.45
C SER A 30 -6.71 16.39 -11.86
N GLN A 31 -6.63 15.12 -12.24
CA GLN A 31 -7.51 14.05 -11.72
C GLN A 31 -6.74 12.75 -11.46
N GLU A 32 -5.70 12.81 -10.63
CA GLU A 32 -5.54 11.80 -9.59
C GLU A 32 -5.48 12.58 -8.27
N ALA A 33 -6.62 12.67 -7.60
CA ALA A 33 -6.65 12.89 -6.16
C ALA A 33 -5.62 11.94 -5.51
N PRO A 34 -5.09 12.20 -4.29
CA PRO A 34 -4.50 11.11 -3.54
C PRO A 34 -5.65 10.11 -3.35
N ALA A 35 -5.72 9.09 -4.19
CA ALA A 35 -6.42 7.88 -3.85
C ALA A 35 -5.72 7.48 -2.56
N VAL A 36 -6.38 7.70 -1.43
CA VAL A 36 -5.94 7.19 -0.15
C VAL A 36 -5.89 5.69 -0.36
N SER A 37 -4.75 5.18 -0.79
CA SER A 37 -4.53 3.78 -1.01
C SER A 37 -4.64 3.17 0.37
N ILE A 38 -5.63 2.31 0.54
CA ILE A 38 -5.86 1.66 1.82
C ILE A 38 -4.59 0.86 2.10
N SER A 39 -3.86 1.23 3.17
CA SER A 39 -2.64 0.52 3.53
C SER A 39 -2.95 -0.95 3.85
N GLU A 40 -2.02 -1.85 3.56
CA GLU A 40 -2.15 -3.27 3.92
C GLU A 40 -2.45 -3.43 5.41
N ALA A 41 -1.79 -2.65 6.28
CA ALA A 41 -2.04 -2.64 7.72
C ALA A 41 -3.49 -2.29 8.08
N THR A 42 -4.12 -1.36 7.33
CA THR A 42 -5.55 -1.04 7.50
C THR A 42 -6.45 -2.21 7.10
N LEU A 43 -6.13 -2.93 6.02
CA LEU A 43 -6.89 -4.12 5.61
C LEU A 43 -6.75 -5.24 6.64
N TRP A 44 -5.54 -5.49 7.13
CA TRP A 44 -5.29 -6.45 8.22
C TRP A 44 -6.04 -6.07 9.49
N GLY A 45 -6.09 -4.79 9.85
CA GLY A 45 -6.86 -4.31 11.01
C GLY A 45 -8.34 -4.67 10.92
N ARG A 46 -8.95 -4.51 9.75
CA ARG A 46 -10.36 -4.89 9.52
C ARG A 46 -10.57 -6.41 9.55
N LEU A 47 -9.64 -7.18 9.00
CA LEU A 47 -9.72 -8.65 8.99
C LEU A 47 -9.53 -9.25 10.40
N LEU A 48 -8.66 -8.61 11.20
CA LEU A 48 -8.34 -9.05 12.55
C LEU A 48 -9.25 -8.44 13.63
N ASP A 49 -10.34 -7.80 13.21
CA ASP A 49 -11.32 -7.15 14.09
C ASP A 49 -11.72 -8.03 15.31
N PRO A 50 -11.77 -7.47 16.53
CA PRO A 50 -12.02 -8.23 17.77
C PRO A 50 -13.44 -8.79 17.92
N GLU A 51 -14.40 -8.36 17.10
CA GLU A 51 -15.78 -8.87 17.07
C GLU A 51 -15.93 -10.09 16.16
N SER A 52 -14.94 -10.36 15.30
CA SER A 52 -14.88 -11.62 14.55
C SER A 52 -14.44 -12.80 15.45
N ALA A 53 -14.59 -14.03 14.93
CA ALA A 53 -14.30 -15.25 15.66
C ALA A 53 -12.92 -15.22 16.36
N ALA A 54 -12.92 -15.51 17.66
CA ALA A 54 -11.71 -15.55 18.46
C ALA A 54 -10.89 -16.81 18.15
N PRO A 55 -9.55 -16.72 18.04
CA PRO A 55 -8.71 -17.90 17.90
C PRO A 55 -8.86 -18.82 19.11
N SER A 56 -8.66 -20.14 18.89
CA SER A 56 -8.57 -21.09 19.99
C SER A 56 -7.36 -20.78 20.87
N PRO A 57 -7.32 -21.22 22.14
CA PRO A 57 -6.18 -20.94 23.03
C PRO A 57 -4.83 -21.42 22.48
N VAL A 58 -4.82 -22.56 21.80
CA VAL A 58 -3.61 -23.12 21.18
C VAL A 58 -3.10 -22.19 20.08
N VAL A 59 -4.00 -21.71 19.21
CA VAL A 59 -3.65 -20.76 18.14
C VAL A 59 -3.22 -19.42 18.73
N ALA A 60 -3.92 -18.94 19.76
CA ALA A 60 -3.56 -17.70 20.44
C ALA A 60 -2.15 -17.77 21.05
N GLN A 61 -1.80 -18.88 21.71
CA GLN A 61 -0.46 -19.06 22.26
C GLN A 61 0.61 -19.10 21.16
N TYR A 62 0.37 -19.87 20.09
CA TYR A 62 1.29 -19.90 18.94
C TYR A 62 1.56 -18.51 18.35
N LEU A 63 0.51 -17.71 18.14
CA LEU A 63 0.65 -16.33 17.64
C LEU A 63 1.45 -15.43 18.61
N LEU A 64 1.32 -15.66 19.92
CA LEU A 64 2.09 -14.95 20.94
C LEU A 64 3.56 -15.34 20.98
N ASP A 65 3.92 -16.50 20.45
CA ASP A 65 5.31 -17.00 20.42
C ASP A 65 6.05 -16.58 19.15
N LEU A 66 5.34 -16.19 18.09
CA LEU A 66 5.95 -15.68 16.86
C LEU A 66 6.85 -14.46 17.14
N ARG A 67 8.09 -14.53 16.65
CA ARG A 67 9.12 -13.48 16.74
C ARG A 67 9.92 -13.50 15.45
N PHE A 68 10.54 -12.37 15.12
CA PHE A 68 11.58 -12.36 14.11
C PHE A 68 12.76 -13.23 14.58
N PRO A 69 13.35 -14.05 13.69
CA PRO A 69 14.64 -14.69 13.93
C PRO A 69 15.71 -13.68 14.34
N GLN A 70 16.74 -14.14 15.06
CA GLN A 70 17.81 -13.26 15.52
C GLN A 70 18.52 -12.54 14.36
N SER A 71 18.73 -13.23 13.23
CA SER A 71 19.32 -12.63 12.03
C SER A 71 18.55 -11.40 11.53
N ASP A 72 17.22 -11.46 11.57
CA ASP A 72 16.37 -10.37 11.11
C ASP A 72 16.37 -9.22 12.12
N LEU A 73 16.42 -9.53 13.43
CA LEU A 73 16.57 -8.51 14.47
C LEU A 73 17.90 -7.77 14.36
N ASP A 74 19.00 -8.50 14.10
CA ASP A 74 20.32 -7.92 13.90
C ASP A 74 20.32 -7.03 12.66
N ARG A 75 19.69 -7.48 11.56
CA ARG A 75 19.55 -6.69 10.33
C ARG A 75 18.71 -5.43 10.55
N MET A 76 17.60 -5.51 11.28
CA MET A 76 16.79 -4.35 11.63
C MET A 76 17.58 -3.33 12.47
N HIS A 77 18.44 -3.79 13.39
CA HIS A 77 19.32 -2.89 14.14
C HIS A 77 20.35 -2.20 13.25
N GLU A 78 20.99 -2.93 12.33
CA GLU A 78 21.93 -2.34 11.37
C GLU A 78 21.27 -1.24 10.53
N LEU A 79 20.07 -1.52 9.98
CA LEU A 79 19.30 -0.55 9.21
C LEU A 79 18.96 0.69 10.05
N ALA A 80 18.59 0.50 11.32
CA ALA A 80 18.31 1.61 12.22
C ALA A 80 19.55 2.47 12.53
N GLU A 81 20.74 1.87 12.68
CA GLU A 81 22.00 2.62 12.81
C GLU A 81 22.31 3.41 11.52
N LYS A 82 22.22 2.79 10.35
CA LYS A 82 22.43 3.48 9.07
C LYS A 82 21.44 4.63 8.85
N ALA A 83 20.18 4.46 9.25
CA ALA A 83 19.17 5.51 9.19
C ALA A 83 19.54 6.70 10.08
N ARG A 84 20.02 6.45 11.31
CA ARG A 84 20.51 7.51 12.22
C ARG A 84 21.68 8.28 11.64
N GLU A 85 22.58 7.59 10.95
CA GLU A 85 23.75 8.19 10.31
C GLU A 85 23.41 8.90 8.98
N GLY A 86 22.19 8.75 8.47
CA GLY A 86 21.78 9.30 7.17
C GLY A 86 22.35 8.55 5.96
N ASN A 87 22.83 7.32 6.17
CA ASN A 87 23.52 6.50 5.17
C ASN A 87 22.62 5.41 4.57
N LEU A 88 21.30 5.48 4.78
CA LEU A 88 20.36 4.49 4.29
C LEU A 88 20.20 4.60 2.77
N THR A 89 20.45 3.50 2.06
CA THR A 89 20.16 3.44 0.62
C THR A 89 18.66 3.28 0.36
N LEU A 90 18.22 3.52 -0.87
CA LEU A 90 16.81 3.34 -1.25
C LEU A 90 16.35 1.89 -1.07
N GLU A 91 17.20 0.92 -1.41
CA GLU A 91 16.91 -0.51 -1.24
C GLU A 91 16.75 -0.87 0.25
N GLU A 92 17.62 -0.32 1.09
CA GLU A 92 17.56 -0.50 2.54
C GLU A 92 16.37 0.20 3.18
N GLN A 93 15.93 1.34 2.65
CA GLN A 93 14.67 1.97 3.07
C GLN A 93 13.48 1.06 2.78
N ILE A 94 13.43 0.47 1.58
CA ILE A 94 12.37 -0.49 1.21
C ILE A 94 12.41 -1.72 2.13
N GLU A 95 13.61 -2.22 2.44
CA GLU A 95 13.80 -3.33 3.38
C GLU A 95 13.27 -2.98 4.78
N MET A 96 13.61 -1.79 5.29
CA MET A 96 13.14 -1.29 6.59
C MET A 96 11.61 -1.13 6.63
N ASP A 97 11.02 -0.58 5.56
CA ASP A 97 9.57 -0.44 5.42
C ASP A 97 8.87 -1.82 5.42
N ASN A 98 9.48 -2.83 4.82
CA ASN A 98 8.94 -4.19 4.83
C ASN A 98 8.93 -4.80 6.23
N TYR A 99 10.02 -4.64 6.99
CA TYR A 99 10.06 -5.07 8.40
C TYR A 99 8.99 -4.35 9.23
N GLU A 100 8.80 -3.04 9.01
CA GLU A 100 7.78 -2.28 9.71
C GLU A 100 6.37 -2.82 9.43
N ARG A 101 6.02 -3.04 8.15
CA ARG A 101 4.71 -3.59 7.75
C ARG A 101 4.44 -4.94 8.40
N VAL A 102 5.42 -5.85 8.36
CA VAL A 102 5.30 -7.18 8.99
C VAL A 102 5.14 -7.04 10.51
N GLY A 103 5.91 -6.15 11.14
CA GLY A 103 5.82 -5.87 12.58
C GLY A 103 4.45 -5.33 13.00
N GLN A 104 3.84 -4.46 12.21
CA GLN A 104 2.48 -3.94 12.44
C GLN A 104 1.45 -5.06 12.41
N VAL A 105 1.48 -5.94 11.39
CA VAL A 105 0.56 -7.09 11.30
C VAL A 105 0.73 -8.06 12.46
N LEU A 106 1.98 -8.38 12.81
CA LEU A 106 2.29 -9.25 13.94
C LEU A 106 1.76 -8.67 15.26
N SER A 107 1.82 -7.34 15.43
CA SER A 107 1.29 -6.65 16.61
C SER A 107 -0.24 -6.77 16.71
N LEU A 108 -0.95 -6.63 15.59
CA LEU A 108 -2.40 -6.83 15.53
C LEU A 108 -2.79 -8.27 15.88
N LEU A 109 -2.08 -9.26 15.32
CA LEU A 109 -2.31 -10.68 15.62
C LEU A 109 -2.12 -10.99 17.11
N LYS A 110 -1.04 -10.48 17.71
CA LYS A 110 -0.77 -10.66 19.15
C LYS A 110 -1.81 -9.97 20.02
N SER A 111 -2.27 -8.78 19.63
CA SER A 111 -3.36 -8.08 20.33
C SER A 111 -4.62 -8.95 20.39
N LYS A 112 -5.05 -9.47 19.24
CA LYS A 112 -6.21 -10.37 19.14
C LYS A 112 -6.03 -11.65 19.97
N ALA A 113 -4.84 -12.25 19.92
CA ALA A 113 -4.52 -13.44 20.71
C ALA A 113 -4.66 -13.19 22.23
N ARG A 114 -4.12 -12.08 22.75
CA ARG A 114 -4.27 -11.71 24.17
C ARG A 114 -5.73 -11.53 24.56
N LEU A 115 -6.50 -10.82 23.74
CA LEU A 115 -7.93 -10.59 23.98
C LEU A 115 -8.73 -11.91 24.00
N SER A 116 -8.42 -12.85 23.11
CA SER A 116 -9.10 -14.16 23.08
C SER A 116 -8.86 -14.97 24.36
N LEU A 117 -7.64 -14.94 24.90
CA LEU A 117 -7.29 -15.62 26.14
C LEU A 117 -7.94 -14.95 27.35
N GLN A 118 -8.05 -13.61 27.35
CA GLN A 118 -8.75 -12.86 28.39
C GLN A 118 -10.25 -13.14 28.40
N LYS A 119 -10.92 -13.11 27.24
CA LYS A 119 -12.36 -13.42 27.11
C LYS A 119 -12.66 -14.83 27.64
N LYS A 120 -11.81 -15.83 27.32
CA LYS A 120 -11.97 -17.19 27.84
C LYS A 120 -11.81 -17.28 29.36
N ARG A 121 -10.89 -16.52 29.96
CA ARG A 121 -10.68 -16.50 31.41
C ARG A 121 -11.87 -15.90 32.18
N VAL A 122 -12.61 -14.97 31.59
CA VAL A 122 -13.79 -14.33 32.21
C VAL A 122 -15.05 -15.18 32.07
N ALA A 123 -15.12 -16.07 31.08
CA ALA A 123 -16.25 -16.96 30.84
C ALA A 123 -16.23 -18.26 31.69
N HIS A 124 -15.25 -18.41 32.59
CA HIS A 124 -15.03 -19.56 33.46
C HIS A 124 -15.04 -19.12 34.92
#